data_AF-A0A1F6E1V0-F1
#
_entry.id   AF-A0A1F6E1V0-F1
#
_cell.length_a   1.000
_cell.length_b   1.000
_cell.length_c   1.000
_cell.angle_alpha   90.00
_cell.angle_beta   90.00
_cell.angle_gamma   90.00
#
_symmetry.space_group_name_H-M   'P 1'
#
loop_
_entity.id
_entity.type
_entity.pdbx_description
1 polymer ?
#
loop_
_entity_poly.entity_id
_entity_poly.type
_entity_poly.pdbx_seq_one_letter_code
_entity_poly.pdbx_strand_id
1 'polypeptide(L)'
;MDKPKVTPKDFFLWAGAMVALYGSVISFIALLFEYIDRTYPDPLEYYVDPFSGGIRFAMASLIVLVPVTVVLLRFIRSDIAREPIKSELWVRRWALVLTVFVAGAALVGDLITLINYFLGGELTTRFILKVIVLLLVAGAVFLHFLADLRGYWKANPSRATTVGVAAGLVVLAAIASGFFILGSPAEVRLLRLDSQKVSDLQNIQWQVVNYWQQKEKLPATLEEAKDPLGGYVFPVDPQSGEPYAYEVTGRLSFKLCATFNKEGVGDPYMVRPIAAGPGEKGIEGDSWQHGAGDVCFDRTIDPERYPPFSKSTLR
;
A
#
# COMPACT_ATOMS: atom_id res chain seq x y z
N MET A 1 16.37 -46.04 26.05
CA MET A 1 16.12 -45.44 24.72
C MET A 1 16.90 -44.14 24.67
N ASP A 2 17.87 -44.05 23.76
CA ASP A 2 18.69 -42.85 23.60
C ASP A 2 17.81 -41.64 23.26
N LYS A 3 17.98 -40.55 24.00
CA LYS A 3 17.29 -39.30 23.72
C LYS A 3 17.76 -38.76 22.36
N PRO A 4 16.86 -38.37 21.44
CA PRO A 4 17.25 -37.77 20.18
C PRO A 4 18.11 -36.53 20.41
N LYS A 5 19.37 -36.55 19.92
CA LYS A 5 20.26 -35.40 19.98
C LYS A 5 19.93 -34.45 18.83
N VAL A 6 19.67 -33.19 19.16
CA VAL A 6 19.42 -32.13 18.17
C VAL A 6 20.75 -31.62 17.65
N THR A 7 20.92 -31.63 16.33
CA THR A 7 22.07 -31.01 15.69
C THR A 7 21.79 -29.51 15.43
N PRO A 8 22.82 -28.67 15.24
CA PRO A 8 22.63 -27.28 14.82
C PRO A 8 21.79 -27.17 13.54
N LYS A 9 21.99 -28.07 12.58
CA LYS A 9 21.19 -28.15 11.34
C LYS A 9 19.70 -28.30 11.65
N ASP A 10 19.34 -29.24 12.53
CA ASP A 10 17.93 -29.49 12.88
C ASP A 10 17.30 -28.28 13.57
N PHE A 11 18.04 -27.61 14.46
CA PHE A 11 17.58 -26.40 15.14
C PHE A 11 17.27 -25.28 14.13
N PHE A 12 18.24 -24.93 13.27
CA PHE A 12 18.08 -23.83 12.32
C PHE A 12 17.04 -24.14 11.23
N LEU A 13 16.89 -25.41 10.82
CA LEU A 13 15.82 -25.80 9.90
C LEU A 13 14.43 -25.57 10.49
N TRP A 14 14.19 -26.00 11.74
CA TRP A 14 12.92 -25.78 12.40
C TRP A 14 12.66 -24.31 12.72
N ALA A 15 13.67 -23.59 13.20
CA ALA A 15 13.56 -22.15 13.47
C ALA A 15 13.26 -21.36 12.18
N GLY A 16 14.01 -21.63 11.10
CA GLY A 16 13.79 -21.01 9.80
C GLY A 16 12.41 -21.33 9.22
N ALA A 17 11.95 -22.59 9.34
CA ALA A 17 10.61 -22.97 8.90
C ALA A 17 9.52 -22.22 9.68
N MET A 18 9.74 -22.00 10.98
CA MET A 18 8.79 -21.28 11.82
C MET A 18 8.73 -19.79 11.49
N VAL A 19 9.89 -19.15 11.33
CA VAL A 19 9.97 -17.73 10.93
C VAL A 19 9.31 -17.53 9.56
N ALA A 20 9.61 -18.39 8.59
CA ALA A 20 9.01 -18.31 7.26
C ALA A 20 7.49 -18.51 7.31
N LEU A 21 7.00 -19.46 8.11
CA LEU A 21 5.58 -19.71 8.29
C LEU A 21 4.88 -18.52 8.93
N TYR A 22 5.38 -18.02 10.06
CA TYR A 22 4.76 -16.90 10.78
C TYR A 22 4.77 -15.64 9.92
N GLY A 23 5.90 -15.33 9.27
CA GLY A 23 5.96 -14.20 8.35
C GLY A 23 4.98 -14.35 7.19
N SER A 24 4.79 -15.56 6.65
CA SER A 24 3.78 -15.83 5.61
C SER A 24 2.36 -15.58 6.12
N VAL A 25 2.00 -16.11 7.30
CA VAL A 25 0.66 -15.95 7.89
C VAL A 25 0.37 -14.47 8.20
N ILE A 26 1.33 -13.76 8.81
CA ILE A 26 1.20 -12.33 9.12
C ILE A 26 1.04 -11.52 7.84
N SER A 27 1.85 -11.80 6.81
CA SER A 27 1.75 -11.12 5.50
C SER A 27 0.42 -11.40 4.81
N PHE A 28 -0.11 -12.62 4.93
CA PHE A 28 -1.41 -12.98 4.37
C PHE A 28 -2.55 -12.22 5.04
N ILE A 29 -2.55 -12.16 6.38
CA ILE A 29 -3.52 -11.38 7.15
C ILE A 29 -3.42 -9.89 6.78
N ALA A 30 -2.20 -9.34 6.75
CA ALA A 30 -1.96 -7.95 6.38
C ALA A 30 -2.51 -7.64 4.97
N LEU A 31 -2.27 -8.51 3.99
CA LEU A 31 -2.80 -8.35 2.64
C LEU A 31 -4.33 -8.29 2.61
N LEU A 32 -5.00 -9.17 3.36
CA LEU A 32 -6.46 -9.17 3.45
C LEU A 32 -7.00 -7.93 4.18
N PHE A 33 -6.27 -7.43 5.18
CA PHE A 33 -6.63 -6.20 5.88
C PHE A 33 -6.57 -4.99 4.95
N GLU A 34 -5.51 -4.88 4.13
CA GLU A 34 -5.38 -3.85 3.11
C GLU A 34 -6.52 -3.90 2.08
N TYR A 35 -6.95 -5.10 1.67
CA TYR A 35 -8.11 -5.23 0.79
C TYR A 35 -9.39 -4.73 1.46
N ILE A 36 -9.59 -5.07 2.73
CA ILE A 36 -10.76 -4.61 3.51
C ILE A 36 -10.75 -3.09 3.60
N ASP A 37 -9.62 -2.47 3.97
CA ASP A 37 -9.51 -1.02 4.12
C ASP A 37 -9.80 -0.29 2.81
N ARG A 38 -9.33 -0.83 1.68
CA ARG A 38 -9.62 -0.27 0.35
C ARG A 38 -11.09 -0.38 -0.04
N THR A 39 -11.76 -1.48 0.32
CA THR A 39 -13.19 -1.67 0.03
C THR A 39 -14.12 -0.91 0.98
N TYR A 40 -13.68 -0.69 2.22
CA TYR A 40 -14.44 -0.03 3.28
C TYR A 40 -13.59 1.10 3.90
N PRO A 41 -13.33 2.18 3.14
CA PRO A 41 -12.50 3.28 3.60
C PRO A 41 -13.13 3.99 4.80
N ASP A 42 -12.29 4.45 5.71
CA ASP A 42 -12.70 5.23 6.86
C ASP A 42 -12.95 6.70 6.47
N PRO A 43 -14.13 7.25 6.76
CA PRO A 43 -14.35 8.69 6.61
C PRO A 43 -13.37 9.56 7.42
N LEU A 44 -12.78 9.01 8.49
CA LEU A 44 -11.85 9.72 9.38
C LEU A 44 -10.36 9.53 9.01
N GLU A 45 -10.05 8.61 8.09
CA GLU A 45 -8.67 8.41 7.64
C GLU A 45 -8.37 9.42 6.54
N TYR A 46 -7.49 10.38 6.84
CA TYR A 46 -7.16 11.51 5.96
C TYR A 46 -6.04 11.20 4.95
N TYR A 47 -5.33 10.09 5.13
CA TYR A 47 -4.21 9.69 4.28
C TYR A 47 -4.46 8.31 3.69
N VAL A 48 -4.62 8.23 2.37
CA VAL A 48 -4.62 6.97 1.62
C VAL A 48 -3.32 6.90 0.84
N ASP A 49 -2.53 5.84 1.06
CA ASP A 49 -1.32 5.59 0.28
C ASP A 49 -1.68 5.38 -1.21
N PRO A 50 -1.35 6.34 -2.10
CA PRO A 50 -1.74 6.29 -3.51
C PRO A 50 -1.12 5.11 -4.25
N PHE A 51 -0.04 4.55 -3.72
CA PHE A 51 0.74 3.49 -4.34
C PHE A 51 0.65 2.16 -3.58
N SER A 52 -0.20 2.07 -2.56
CA SER A 52 -0.50 0.84 -1.81
C SER A 52 0.75 0.02 -1.42
N GLY A 53 1.68 0.66 -0.72
CA GLY A 53 2.92 0.08 -0.19
C GLY A 53 2.67 -1.13 0.71
N GLY A 54 1.61 -1.12 1.53
CA GLY A 54 1.21 -2.24 2.38
C GLY A 54 0.90 -3.50 1.56
N ILE A 55 0.03 -3.40 0.56
CA ILE A 55 -0.28 -4.47 -0.40
C ILE A 55 1.01 -5.00 -1.06
N ARG A 56 1.87 -4.11 -1.57
CA ARG A 56 3.12 -4.51 -2.25
C ARG A 56 4.06 -5.27 -1.33
N PHE A 57 4.25 -4.81 -0.10
CA PHE A 57 5.13 -5.45 0.88
C PHE A 57 4.59 -6.81 1.30
N ALA A 58 3.28 -6.91 1.55
CA ALA A 58 2.62 -8.16 1.90
C ALA A 58 2.71 -9.19 0.76
N MET A 59 2.44 -8.79 -0.49
CA MET A 59 2.61 -9.65 -1.67
C MET A 59 4.05 -10.12 -1.85
N ALA A 60 5.03 -9.22 -1.77
CA ALA A 60 6.45 -9.57 -1.88
C ALA A 60 6.87 -10.58 -0.81
N SER A 61 6.42 -10.35 0.43
CA SER A 61 6.67 -11.25 1.56
C SER A 61 6.06 -12.63 1.32
N LEU A 62 4.82 -12.73 0.82
CA LEU A 62 4.19 -14.01 0.49
C LEU A 62 4.89 -14.74 -0.66
N ILE A 63 5.24 -14.03 -1.73
CA ILE A 63 5.93 -14.59 -2.90
C ILE A 63 7.26 -15.25 -2.49
N VAL A 64 7.95 -14.71 -1.47
CA VAL A 64 9.21 -15.26 -0.98
C VAL A 64 9.01 -16.29 0.14
N LEU A 65 8.28 -15.93 1.19
CA LEU A 65 8.21 -16.73 2.42
C LEU A 65 7.40 -18.01 2.25
N VAL A 66 6.38 -18.04 1.37
CA VAL A 66 5.55 -19.23 1.17
C VAL A 66 6.34 -20.34 0.47
N PRO A 67 7.05 -20.10 -0.65
CA PRO A 67 7.96 -21.09 -1.22
C PRO A 67 9.04 -21.54 -0.25
N VAL A 68 9.64 -20.61 0.51
CA VAL A 68 10.65 -20.94 1.53
C VAL A 68 10.07 -21.88 2.59
N THR A 69 8.86 -21.60 3.08
CA THR A 69 8.16 -22.45 4.05
C THR A 69 7.94 -23.86 3.49
N VAL A 70 7.46 -23.97 2.25
CA VAL A 70 7.23 -25.27 1.59
C VAL A 70 8.54 -26.04 1.43
N VAL A 71 9.62 -25.39 1.00
CA VAL A 71 10.94 -26.00 0.82
C VAL A 71 11.51 -26.50 2.15
N LEU A 72 11.49 -25.67 3.20
CA LEU A 72 12.00 -26.05 4.52
C LEU A 72 11.19 -27.20 5.13
N LEU A 73 9.85 -27.15 5.03
CA LEU A 73 9.00 -28.25 5.50
C LEU A 73 9.20 -29.53 4.69
N ARG A 74 9.49 -29.45 3.38
CA ARG A 74 9.87 -30.63 2.57
C ARG A 74 11.19 -31.22 3.02
N PHE A 75 12.20 -30.41 3.30
CA PHE A 75 13.47 -30.89 3.84
C PHE A 75 13.28 -31.57 5.20
N ILE A 76 12.52 -30.96 6.11
CA ILE A 76 12.19 -31.55 7.42
C ILE A 76 11.46 -32.89 7.26
N ARG A 77 10.45 -32.97 6.39
CA ARG A 77 9.72 -34.24 6.13
C ARG A 77 10.63 -35.31 5.53
N SER A 78 11.50 -34.94 4.59
CA SER A 78 12.48 -35.85 4.00
C SER A 78 13.46 -36.38 5.05
N ASP A 79 13.98 -35.52 5.92
CA ASP A 79 14.91 -35.93 6.98
C ASP A 79 14.23 -36.86 8.00
N ILE A 80 12.97 -36.61 8.36
CA ILE A 80 12.17 -37.48 9.23
C ILE A 80 11.87 -38.84 8.55
N ALA A 81 11.63 -38.86 7.24
CA ALA A 81 11.38 -40.10 6.51
C ALA A 81 12.62 -41.01 6.45
N ARG A 82 13.81 -40.40 6.38
CA ARG A 82 15.10 -41.13 6.40
C ARG A 82 15.47 -41.62 7.79
N GLU A 83 15.26 -40.78 8.81
CA GLU A 83 15.58 -41.07 10.21
C GLU A 83 14.35 -40.83 11.09
N PRO A 84 13.49 -41.85 11.33
CA PRO A 84 12.24 -41.69 12.07
C PRO A 84 12.39 -41.10 13.47
N ILE A 85 13.56 -41.29 14.10
CA ILE A 85 13.90 -40.74 15.42
C ILE A 85 13.89 -39.20 15.43
N LYS A 86 14.11 -38.55 14.27
CA LYS A 86 14.01 -37.09 14.13
C LYS A 86 12.57 -36.55 14.29
N SER A 87 11.56 -37.42 14.24
CA SER A 87 10.17 -36.99 14.51
C SER A 87 9.91 -36.67 15.98
N GLU A 88 10.80 -37.11 16.88
CA GLU A 88 10.73 -36.93 18.33
C GLU A 88 11.65 -35.82 18.85
N LEU A 89 12.31 -35.05 17.96
CA LEU A 89 13.17 -33.94 18.36
C LEU A 89 12.39 -32.95 19.23
N TRP A 90 13.02 -32.51 20.32
CA TRP A 90 12.43 -31.52 21.21
C TRP A 90 12.08 -30.22 20.47
N VAL A 91 12.93 -29.78 19.53
CA VAL A 91 12.71 -28.55 18.75
C VAL A 91 11.39 -28.62 17.97
N ARG A 92 11.08 -29.75 17.33
CA ARG A 92 9.78 -29.95 16.65
C ARG A 92 8.63 -29.80 17.64
N ARG A 93 8.71 -30.45 18.80
CA ARG A 93 7.63 -30.43 19.79
C ARG A 93 7.38 -29.00 20.30
N TRP A 94 8.46 -28.28 20.63
CA TRP A 94 8.38 -26.89 21.06
C TRP A 94 7.87 -25.97 19.95
N ALA A 95 8.34 -26.17 18.71
CA ALA A 95 7.86 -25.46 17.54
C ALA A 95 6.33 -25.58 17.39
N LEU A 96 5.80 -26.81 17.39
CA LEU A 96 4.35 -27.05 17.25
C LEU A 96 3.55 -26.47 18.43
N VAL A 97 4.00 -26.68 19.67
CA VAL A 97 3.32 -26.18 20.87
C VAL A 97 3.33 -24.65 20.89
N LEU A 98 4.46 -24.02 20.52
CA LEU A 98 4.56 -22.57 20.43
C LEU A 98 3.61 -22.02 19.37
N THR A 99 3.48 -22.66 18.20
CA THR A 99 2.52 -22.23 17.17
C THR A 99 1.08 -22.27 17.68
N VAL A 100 0.69 -23.37 18.33
CA VAL A 100 -0.66 -23.51 18.90
C VAL A 100 -0.90 -22.47 20.00
N PHE A 101 0.08 -22.24 20.86
CA PHE A 101 0.00 -21.23 21.91
C PHE A 101 -0.16 -19.81 21.34
N VAL A 102 0.70 -19.41 20.40
CA VAL A 102 0.65 -18.09 19.76
C VAL A 102 -0.66 -17.88 19.01
N ALA A 103 -1.11 -18.88 18.25
CA ALA A 103 -2.40 -18.81 17.55
C ALA A 103 -3.58 -18.69 18.54
N GLY A 104 -3.56 -19.44 19.64
CA GLY A 104 -4.57 -19.32 20.70
C GLY A 104 -4.56 -17.95 21.38
N ALA A 105 -3.37 -17.41 21.69
CA ALA A 105 -3.22 -16.08 22.25
C ALA A 105 -3.74 -14.98 21.31
N ALA A 106 -3.46 -15.12 20.00
CA ALA A 106 -3.98 -14.21 18.97
C ALA A 106 -5.52 -14.23 18.92
N LEU A 107 -6.14 -15.42 18.97
CA LEU A 107 -7.61 -15.55 18.99
C LEU A 107 -8.23 -14.90 20.23
N VAL A 108 -7.61 -15.06 21.40
CA VAL A 108 -8.08 -14.42 22.64
C VAL A 108 -7.94 -12.91 22.56
N GLY A 109 -6.78 -12.41 22.11
CA GLY A 109 -6.54 -10.98 21.94
C GLY A 109 -7.54 -10.34 20.98
N ASP A 110 -7.81 -11.00 19.86
CA ASP A 110 -8.78 -10.54 18.85
C ASP A 110 -10.20 -10.48 19.38
N LEU A 111 -10.63 -11.48 20.16
CA LEU A 111 -11.93 -11.45 20.81
C LEU A 111 -12.03 -10.33 21.86
N ILE A 112 -10.96 -10.07 22.61
CA ILE A 112 -10.89 -8.94 23.55
C ILE A 112 -11.03 -7.62 22.77
N THR A 113 -10.30 -7.45 21.67
CA THR A 113 -10.39 -6.26 20.83
C THR A 113 -11.80 -6.09 20.27
N LEU A 114 -12.42 -7.16 19.73
CA LEU A 114 -13.80 -7.15 19.25
C LEU A 114 -14.78 -6.64 20.31
N ILE A 115 -14.71 -7.21 21.51
CA ILE A 115 -15.59 -6.83 22.63
C ILE A 115 -15.33 -5.37 23.04
N ASN A 116 -14.07 -4.94 23.12
CA ASN A 116 -13.73 -3.57 23.51
C ASN A 116 -14.33 -2.53 22.54
N TYR A 117 -14.16 -2.73 21.23
CA TYR A 117 -14.74 -1.83 20.22
C TYR A 117 -16.28 -1.92 20.18
N PHE A 118 -16.86 -3.11 20.44
CA PHE A 118 -18.31 -3.26 20.58
C PHE A 118 -18.86 -2.48 21.78
N LEU A 119 -18.22 -2.58 22.94
CA LEU A 119 -18.64 -1.86 24.15
C LEU A 119 -18.45 -0.34 24.00
N GLY A 120 -17.49 0.10 23.19
CA GLY A 120 -17.30 1.51 22.84
C GLY A 120 -18.31 2.07 21.83
N GLY A 121 -19.12 1.22 21.17
CA GLY A 121 -20.05 1.65 20.12
C GLY A 121 -19.38 1.98 18.78
N GLU A 122 -18.11 1.58 18.59
CA GLU A 122 -17.26 1.94 17.45
C GLU A 122 -17.13 0.79 16.43
N LEU A 123 -18.08 -0.15 16.39
CA LEU A 123 -18.04 -1.25 15.42
C LEU A 123 -18.23 -0.73 13.99
N THR A 124 -17.15 -0.75 13.23
CA THR A 124 -17.17 -0.49 11.78
C THR A 124 -17.19 -1.80 11.00
N THR A 125 -17.75 -1.78 9.78
CA THR A 125 -17.78 -2.96 8.90
C THR A 125 -16.38 -3.50 8.63
N ARG A 126 -15.39 -2.62 8.35
CA ARG A 126 -13.99 -3.00 8.18
C ARG A 126 -13.42 -3.73 9.39
N PHE A 127 -13.75 -3.27 10.61
CA PHE A 127 -13.25 -3.87 11.83
C PHE A 127 -13.81 -5.29 12.02
N ILE A 128 -15.11 -5.47 11.82
CA ILE A 128 -15.76 -6.79 11.89
C ILE A 128 -15.14 -7.76 10.88
N LEU A 129 -14.90 -7.30 9.64
CA LEU A 129 -14.28 -8.14 8.60
C LEU A 129 -12.83 -8.51 8.97
N LYS A 130 -12.04 -7.58 9.53
CA LYS A 130 -10.67 -7.84 9.98
C LYS A 130 -10.62 -8.88 11.10
N VAL A 131 -11.51 -8.77 12.08
CA VAL A 131 -11.66 -9.76 13.16
C VAL A 131 -12.04 -11.12 12.59
N ILE A 132 -13.02 -11.20 11.69
CA ILE A 132 -13.40 -12.46 11.04
C ILE A 132 -12.20 -13.09 10.29
N VAL A 133 -11.45 -12.29 9.53
CA VAL A 133 -10.25 -12.77 8.84
C VAL A 133 -9.23 -13.33 9.83
N LEU A 134 -8.96 -12.61 10.92
CA LEU A 134 -8.01 -13.08 11.92
C LEU A 134 -8.47 -14.38 12.58
N LEU A 135 -9.74 -14.47 13.01
CA LEU A 135 -10.34 -15.68 13.58
C LEU A 135 -10.22 -16.87 12.63
N LEU A 136 -10.54 -16.68 11.35
CA LEU A 136 -10.48 -17.76 10.35
C LEU A 136 -9.05 -18.22 10.10
N VAL A 137 -8.10 -17.30 9.91
CA VAL A 137 -6.70 -17.64 9.61
C VAL A 137 -6.01 -18.23 10.85
N ALA A 138 -6.08 -17.55 11.99
CA ALA A 138 -5.48 -18.03 13.23
C ALA A 138 -6.14 -19.34 13.69
N GLY A 139 -7.46 -19.47 13.55
CA GLY A 139 -8.20 -20.71 13.83
C GLY A 139 -7.79 -21.86 12.92
N ALA A 140 -7.63 -21.62 11.61
CA ALA A 140 -7.14 -22.63 10.67
C ALA A 140 -5.71 -23.09 11.02
N VAL A 141 -4.81 -22.15 11.34
CA VAL A 141 -3.44 -22.46 11.79
C VAL A 141 -3.48 -23.26 13.10
N PHE A 142 -4.24 -22.80 14.09
CA PHE A 142 -4.41 -23.48 15.38
C PHE A 142 -4.88 -24.92 15.19
N LEU A 143 -5.97 -25.13 14.45
CA LEU A 143 -6.53 -26.46 14.20
C LEU A 143 -5.57 -27.36 13.41
N HIS A 144 -4.86 -26.80 12.43
CA HIS A 144 -3.86 -27.54 11.65
C HIS A 144 -2.72 -28.05 12.53
N PHE A 145 -2.14 -27.19 13.36
CA PHE A 145 -1.02 -27.57 14.23
C PHE A 145 -1.45 -28.45 15.42
N LEU A 146 -2.67 -28.24 15.93
CA LEU A 146 -3.26 -29.13 16.94
C LEU A 146 -3.49 -30.53 16.37
N ALA A 147 -3.95 -30.64 15.12
CA ALA A 147 -4.07 -31.92 14.43
C ALA A 147 -2.70 -32.60 14.24
N ASP A 148 -1.62 -31.85 13.99
CA ASP A 148 -0.26 -32.41 13.92
C ASP A 148 0.22 -32.93 15.28
N LEU A 149 -0.02 -32.17 16.37
CA LEU A 149 0.29 -32.59 17.73
C LEU A 149 -0.44 -33.88 18.13
N ARG A 150 -1.70 -34.03 17.69
CA ARG A 150 -2.51 -35.25 17.89
C ARG A 150 -2.12 -36.39 16.95
N GLY A 151 -1.16 -36.21 16.05
CA GLY A 151 -0.71 -37.22 15.09
C GLY A 151 -1.68 -37.49 13.93
N TYR A 152 -2.71 -36.67 13.76
CA TYR A 152 -3.75 -36.87 12.75
C TYR A 152 -3.18 -36.88 11.32
N TRP A 153 -2.25 -35.98 11.02
CA TRP A 153 -1.62 -35.89 9.69
C TRP A 153 -0.68 -37.05 9.38
N LYS A 154 -0.07 -37.66 10.41
CA LYS A 154 0.71 -38.90 10.24
C LYS A 154 -0.19 -40.06 9.84
N ALA A 155 -1.39 -40.15 10.42
CA ALA A 155 -2.39 -41.16 10.07
C ALA A 155 -3.07 -40.89 8.71
N ASN A 156 -3.17 -39.62 8.28
CA ASN A 156 -3.90 -39.21 7.08
C ASN A 156 -3.02 -38.34 6.13
N PRO A 157 -1.98 -38.91 5.50
CA PRO A 157 -1.02 -38.15 4.69
C PRO A 157 -1.63 -37.53 3.42
N SER A 158 -2.64 -38.16 2.82
CA SER A 158 -3.37 -37.62 1.66
C SER A 158 -4.11 -36.34 2.02
N ARG A 159 -4.86 -36.34 3.13
CA ARG A 159 -5.57 -35.15 3.64
C ARG A 159 -4.61 -34.02 4.00
N ALA A 160 -3.47 -34.34 4.61
CA ALA A 160 -2.44 -33.34 4.91
C ALA A 160 -1.94 -32.64 3.64
N THR A 161 -1.78 -33.41 2.55
CA THR A 161 -1.35 -32.87 1.25
C THR A 161 -2.45 -32.01 0.62
N THR A 162 -3.70 -32.47 0.63
CA THR A 162 -4.85 -31.71 0.09
C THR A 162 -5.01 -30.37 0.81
N VAL A 163 -4.94 -30.34 2.14
CA VAL A 163 -5.03 -29.09 2.91
C VAL A 163 -3.87 -28.15 2.58
N GLY A 164 -2.65 -28.68 2.42
CA GLY A 164 -1.50 -27.88 2.01
C GLY A 164 -1.65 -27.27 0.61
N VAL A 165 -2.17 -28.04 -0.35
CA VAL A 165 -2.44 -27.55 -1.72
C VAL A 165 -3.55 -26.49 -1.70
N ALA A 166 -4.64 -26.73 -0.96
CA ALA A 166 -5.73 -25.77 -0.83
C ALA A 166 -5.25 -24.44 -0.22
N ALA A 167 -4.46 -24.49 0.84
CA ALA A 167 -3.84 -23.30 1.43
C ALA A 167 -2.94 -22.57 0.43
N GLY A 168 -2.13 -23.30 -0.34
CA GLY A 168 -1.31 -22.73 -1.40
C GLY A 168 -2.13 -22.03 -2.49
N LEU A 169 -3.24 -22.63 -2.93
CA LEU A 169 -4.14 -22.04 -3.92
C LEU A 169 -4.83 -20.77 -3.39
N VAL A 170 -5.24 -20.76 -2.12
CA VAL A 170 -5.83 -19.58 -1.47
C VAL A 170 -4.83 -18.42 -1.43
N VAL A 171 -3.58 -18.70 -1.06
CA VAL A 171 -2.52 -17.68 -1.07
C VAL A 171 -2.25 -17.17 -2.49
N LEU A 172 -2.15 -18.06 -3.48
CA LEU A 172 -1.96 -17.66 -4.88
C LEU A 172 -3.12 -16.80 -5.39
N ALA A 173 -4.36 -17.14 -5.04
CA ALA A 173 -5.53 -16.35 -5.39
C ALA A 173 -5.49 -14.96 -4.75
N ALA A 174 -5.07 -14.85 -3.48
CA ALA A 174 -4.93 -13.57 -2.80
C ALA A 174 -3.81 -12.69 -3.39
N ILE A 175 -2.69 -13.30 -3.84
CA ILE A 175 -1.64 -12.56 -4.55
C ILE A 175 -2.15 -12.10 -5.92
N ALA A 176 -2.83 -12.97 -6.67
CA ALA A 176 -3.37 -12.65 -7.98
C ALA A 176 -4.39 -11.51 -7.91
N SER A 177 -5.29 -11.52 -6.91
CA SER A 177 -6.26 -10.43 -6.70
C SER A 177 -5.57 -9.09 -6.43
N GLY A 178 -4.39 -9.09 -5.80
CA GLY A 178 -3.63 -7.87 -5.54
C GLY A 178 -3.20 -7.15 -6.81
N PHE A 179 -2.80 -7.90 -7.85
CA PHE A 179 -2.48 -7.33 -9.15
C PHE A 179 -3.71 -6.74 -9.86
N PHE A 180 -4.89 -7.32 -9.68
CA PHE A 180 -6.14 -6.75 -10.23
C PHE A 180 -6.57 -5.47 -9.49
N ILE A 181 -6.30 -5.37 -8.19
CA ILE A 181 -6.68 -4.21 -7.37
C ILE A 181 -5.71 -3.03 -7.57
N LEU A 182 -4.40 -3.29 -7.63
CA LEU A 182 -3.36 -2.26 -7.72
C LEU A 182 -2.99 -1.89 -9.17
N GLY A 183 -3.27 -2.77 -10.11
CA GLY A 183 -2.68 -2.73 -11.45
C GLY A 183 -1.27 -3.32 -11.47
N SER A 184 -0.72 -3.43 -12.67
CA SER A 184 0.62 -3.97 -12.88
C SER A 184 1.72 -3.00 -12.39
N PRO A 185 2.94 -3.49 -12.09
CA PRO A 185 4.06 -2.61 -11.72
C PRO A 185 4.37 -1.52 -12.77
N ALA A 186 4.16 -1.83 -14.04
CA ALA A 186 4.29 -0.87 -15.14
C ALA A 186 3.25 0.26 -15.03
N GLU A 187 1.99 -0.07 -14.72
CA GLU A 187 0.93 0.92 -14.54
C GLU A 187 1.19 1.81 -13.32
N VAL A 188 1.64 1.24 -12.20
CA VAL A 188 2.03 2.02 -11.02
C VAL A 188 3.20 2.97 -11.34
N ARG A 189 4.13 2.56 -12.21
CA ARG A 189 5.22 3.44 -12.67
C ARG A 189 4.69 4.64 -13.47
N LEU A 190 3.71 4.41 -14.35
CA LEU A 190 3.05 5.46 -15.13
C LEU A 190 2.30 6.45 -14.21
N LEU A 191 1.56 5.94 -13.23
CA LEU A 191 0.87 6.80 -12.24
C LEU A 191 1.85 7.65 -11.42
N ARG A 192 3.04 7.12 -11.09
CA ARG A 192 4.09 7.91 -10.43
C ARG A 192 4.65 9.01 -11.30
N LEU A 193 4.81 8.75 -12.61
CA LEU A 193 5.24 9.78 -13.55
C LEU A 193 4.19 10.87 -13.64
N ASP A 194 2.91 10.50 -13.75
CA ASP A 194 1.80 11.46 -13.77
C ASP A 194 1.73 12.30 -12.47
N SER A 195 1.90 11.67 -11.29
CA SER A 195 1.97 12.38 -10.01
C SER A 195 3.16 13.35 -9.93
N GLN A 196 4.31 13.00 -10.51
CA GLN A 196 5.44 13.92 -10.62
C GLN A 196 5.10 15.10 -11.54
N LYS A 197 4.46 14.85 -12.69
CA LYS A 197 4.02 15.91 -13.62
C LYS A 197 3.08 16.89 -12.93
N VAL A 198 2.11 16.40 -12.15
CA VAL A 198 1.23 17.27 -11.35
C VAL A 198 2.03 18.13 -10.37
N SER A 199 2.99 17.56 -9.63
CA SER A 199 3.84 18.31 -8.71
C SER A 199 4.67 19.38 -9.44
N ASP A 200 5.21 19.04 -10.61
CA ASP A 200 5.96 19.97 -11.45
C ASP A 200 5.10 21.14 -11.93
N LEU A 201 3.88 20.86 -12.43
CA LEU A 201 2.94 21.89 -12.85
C LEU A 201 2.49 22.79 -11.68
N GLN A 202 2.28 22.24 -10.49
CA GLN A 202 2.02 23.00 -9.27
C GLN A 202 3.17 23.94 -8.93
N ASN A 203 4.40 23.46 -9.01
CA ASN A 203 5.59 24.27 -8.77
C ASN A 203 5.72 25.39 -9.81
N ILE A 204 5.49 25.09 -11.09
CA ILE A 204 5.48 26.08 -12.18
C ILE A 204 4.41 27.16 -11.92
N GLN A 205 3.19 26.75 -11.58
CA GLN A 205 2.10 27.67 -11.23
C GLN A 205 2.54 28.64 -10.12
N TRP A 206 3.17 28.15 -9.05
CA TRP A 206 3.65 29.01 -7.98
C TRP A 206 4.72 30.01 -8.44
N GLN A 207 5.62 29.62 -9.34
CA GLN A 207 6.60 30.56 -9.92
C GLN A 207 5.93 31.64 -10.78
N VAL A 208 4.93 31.27 -11.59
CA VAL A 208 4.17 32.23 -12.40
C VAL A 208 3.39 33.21 -11.52
N VAL A 209 2.74 32.73 -10.46
CA VAL A 209 2.02 33.57 -9.50
C VAL A 209 2.99 34.52 -8.77
N ASN A 210 4.12 34.01 -8.27
CA ASN A 210 5.14 34.83 -7.62
C ASN A 210 5.69 35.92 -8.55
N TYR A 211 5.98 35.56 -9.80
CA TYR A 211 6.43 36.53 -10.80
C TYR A 211 5.41 37.65 -11.02
N TRP A 212 4.13 37.28 -11.15
CA TRP A 212 3.05 38.23 -11.30
C TRP A 212 2.89 39.12 -10.05
N GLN A 213 2.99 38.58 -8.83
CA GLN A 213 2.89 39.39 -7.61
C GLN A 213 4.03 40.42 -7.49
N GLN A 214 5.21 40.15 -8.06
CA GLN A 214 6.34 41.08 -8.05
C GLN A 214 6.28 42.13 -9.17
N LYS A 215 5.91 41.70 -10.38
CA LYS A 215 6.01 42.52 -11.60
C LYS A 215 4.66 43.00 -12.13
N GLU A 216 3.55 42.54 -11.57
CA GLU A 216 2.17 42.85 -11.95
C GLU A 216 1.86 42.54 -13.44
N LYS A 217 2.64 41.64 -14.03
CA LYS A 217 2.52 41.16 -15.40
C LYS A 217 2.85 39.67 -15.44
N LEU A 218 2.06 38.88 -16.17
CA LEU A 218 2.39 37.49 -16.44
C LEU A 218 3.68 37.39 -17.29
N PRO A 219 4.52 36.39 -17.04
CA PRO A 219 5.71 36.15 -17.86
C PRO A 219 5.27 35.73 -19.28
N ALA A 220 5.91 36.24 -20.33
CA ALA A 220 5.55 35.83 -21.70
C ALA A 220 6.03 34.40 -22.00
N THR A 221 7.09 33.96 -21.32
CA THR A 221 7.64 32.60 -21.38
C THR A 221 8.06 32.18 -19.98
N LEU A 222 8.12 30.87 -19.70
CA LEU A 222 8.58 30.38 -18.39
C LEU A 222 10.02 30.85 -18.07
N GLU A 223 10.85 31.04 -19.08
CA GLU A 223 12.22 31.55 -18.93
C GLU A 223 12.27 32.95 -18.29
N GLU A 224 11.28 33.82 -18.56
CA GLU A 224 11.22 35.14 -17.92
C GLU A 224 10.97 35.05 -16.42
N ALA A 225 10.29 33.98 -15.97
CA ALA A 225 10.02 33.73 -14.56
C ALA A 225 11.20 33.08 -13.82
N LYS A 226 12.32 32.77 -14.51
CA LYS A 226 13.53 32.30 -13.83
C LYS A 226 14.14 33.41 -13.00
N ASP A 227 14.44 33.11 -11.74
CA ASP A 227 15.29 33.93 -10.89
C ASP A 227 16.71 33.38 -10.87
N PRO A 228 17.70 34.06 -11.50
CA PRO A 228 19.10 33.64 -11.49
C PRO A 228 19.71 33.55 -10.09
N LEU A 229 19.17 34.28 -9.12
CA LEU A 229 19.64 34.29 -7.72
C LEU A 229 18.95 33.20 -6.89
N GLY A 230 17.74 32.78 -7.29
CA GLY A 230 16.94 31.77 -6.59
C GLY A 230 17.35 30.33 -6.86
N GLY A 231 18.17 30.07 -7.89
CA GLY A 231 18.65 28.72 -8.23
C GLY A 231 17.55 27.74 -8.69
N TYR A 232 16.33 28.23 -8.90
CA TYR A 232 15.20 27.42 -9.34
C TYR A 232 15.33 27.10 -10.84
N VAL A 233 15.32 25.81 -11.15
CA VAL A 233 15.29 25.30 -12.52
C VAL A 233 13.89 24.79 -12.79
N PHE A 234 13.27 25.27 -13.88
CA PHE A 234 11.97 24.77 -14.30
C PHE A 234 12.07 23.26 -14.59
N PRO A 235 11.21 22.43 -13.97
CA PRO A 235 11.19 21.01 -14.24
C PRO A 235 10.75 20.77 -15.68
N VAL A 236 11.22 19.65 -16.25
CA VAL A 236 10.80 19.12 -17.54
C VAL A 236 10.09 17.79 -17.31
N ASP A 237 9.28 17.35 -18.27
CA ASP A 237 8.58 16.07 -18.15
C ASP A 237 9.61 14.93 -17.98
N PRO A 238 9.60 14.19 -16.85
CA PRO A 238 10.59 13.15 -16.57
C PRO A 238 10.50 11.93 -17.51
N GLN A 239 9.45 11.84 -18.32
CA GLN A 239 9.24 10.75 -19.28
C GLN A 239 9.67 11.12 -20.70
N SER A 240 9.34 12.32 -21.18
CA SER A 240 9.69 12.77 -22.53
C SER A 240 10.99 13.59 -22.58
N GLY A 241 11.36 14.26 -21.48
CA GLY A 241 12.45 15.23 -21.42
C GLY A 241 12.08 16.61 -21.97
N GLU A 242 10.85 16.80 -22.43
CA GLU A 242 10.37 18.06 -23.00
C GLU A 242 9.88 19.02 -21.90
N PRO A 243 10.02 20.34 -22.09
CA PRO A 243 9.46 21.32 -21.16
C PRO A 243 7.93 21.29 -21.16
N TYR A 244 7.32 21.56 -20.00
CA TYR A 244 5.87 21.70 -19.89
C TYR A 244 5.37 22.89 -20.70
N ALA A 245 4.18 22.74 -21.31
CA ALA A 245 3.61 23.80 -22.13
C ALA A 245 2.97 24.87 -21.23
N TYR A 246 3.27 26.14 -21.54
CA TYR A 246 2.75 27.31 -20.86
C TYR A 246 2.26 28.32 -21.90
N GLU A 247 1.04 28.83 -21.72
CA GLU A 247 0.45 29.83 -22.60
C GLU A 247 -0.32 30.87 -21.80
N VAL A 248 -0.10 32.15 -22.08
CA VAL A 248 -0.90 33.24 -21.50
C VAL A 248 -2.20 33.38 -22.30
N THR A 249 -3.34 33.14 -21.65
CA THR A 249 -4.67 33.19 -22.28
C THR A 249 -5.43 34.48 -21.98
N GLY A 250 -4.97 35.29 -21.02
CA GLY A 250 -5.57 36.56 -20.67
C GLY A 250 -4.66 37.41 -19.77
N ARG A 251 -5.16 38.55 -19.29
CA ARG A 251 -4.37 39.47 -18.45
C ARG A 251 -3.92 38.85 -17.12
N LEU A 252 -4.74 37.98 -16.56
CA LEU A 252 -4.52 37.27 -15.29
C LEU A 252 -4.67 35.75 -15.47
N SER A 253 -4.72 35.27 -16.70
CA SER A 253 -5.08 33.89 -17.01
C SER A 253 -4.01 33.25 -17.88
N PHE A 254 -3.69 31.99 -17.57
CA PHE A 254 -2.71 31.18 -18.27
C PHE A 254 -3.12 29.71 -18.26
N LYS A 255 -2.52 28.93 -19.17
CA LYS A 255 -2.68 27.49 -19.28
C LYS A 255 -1.36 26.79 -19.00
N LEU A 256 -1.45 25.66 -18.31
CA LEU A 256 -0.36 24.72 -18.11
C LEU A 256 -0.76 23.35 -18.64
N CYS A 257 0.02 22.77 -19.54
CA CYS A 257 -0.31 21.48 -20.13
C CYS A 257 0.81 20.44 -19.95
N ALA A 258 0.39 19.19 -19.82
CA ALA A 258 1.26 18.02 -19.83
C ALA A 258 0.55 16.84 -20.49
N THR A 259 1.33 15.86 -20.94
CA THR A 259 0.82 14.59 -21.46
C THR A 259 0.79 13.56 -20.33
N PHE A 260 -0.40 13.12 -19.93
CA PHE A 260 -0.58 12.13 -18.85
C PHE A 260 -0.79 10.73 -19.40
N ASN A 261 -0.33 9.72 -18.66
CA ASN A 261 -0.40 8.32 -19.10
C ASN A 261 -1.74 7.67 -18.76
N LYS A 262 -2.29 7.97 -17.58
CA LYS A 262 -3.53 7.39 -17.05
C LYS A 262 -4.44 8.50 -16.53
N GLU A 263 -5.71 8.16 -16.34
CA GLU A 263 -6.64 9.03 -15.64
C GLU A 263 -6.17 9.20 -14.19
N GLY A 264 -5.95 10.45 -13.80
CA GLY A 264 -5.68 10.82 -12.43
C GLY A 264 -6.95 10.65 -11.64
N VAL A 265 -6.95 9.72 -10.68
CA VAL A 265 -7.94 9.74 -9.61
C VAL A 265 -7.64 11.02 -8.84
N GLY A 266 -8.43 12.07 -9.09
CA GLY A 266 -8.31 13.33 -8.36
C GLY A 266 -8.18 13.01 -6.87
N ASP A 267 -7.24 13.65 -6.20
CA ASP A 267 -6.96 13.37 -4.80
C ASP A 267 -8.29 13.31 -4.02
N PRO A 268 -8.68 12.14 -3.47
CA PRO A 268 -9.95 11.99 -2.76
C PRO A 268 -10.11 12.98 -1.60
N TYR A 269 -8.99 13.56 -1.14
CA TYR A 269 -8.87 14.52 -0.05
C TYR A 269 -8.67 15.96 -0.51
N MET A 270 -8.33 16.20 -1.78
CA MET A 270 -8.56 17.51 -2.43
C MET A 270 -10.03 17.59 -2.83
N VAL A 271 -10.88 17.66 -1.80
CA VAL A 271 -12.23 18.22 -1.82
C VAL A 271 -13.05 17.76 -3.04
N ARG A 272 -13.93 16.75 -2.83
CA ARG A 272 -15.21 16.71 -3.57
C ARG A 272 -15.65 18.17 -3.70
N PRO A 273 -15.77 18.75 -4.91
CA PRO A 273 -16.07 20.17 -5.04
C PRO A 273 -17.26 20.42 -4.14
N ILE A 274 -17.08 21.26 -3.12
CA ILE A 274 -18.21 21.77 -2.35
C ILE A 274 -19.10 22.33 -3.44
N ALA A 275 -20.28 21.73 -3.62
CA ALA A 275 -21.24 22.21 -4.59
C ALA A 275 -21.44 23.69 -4.25
N ALA A 276 -20.85 24.56 -5.07
CA ALA A 276 -20.94 25.99 -4.90
C ALA A 276 -22.43 26.31 -4.76
N GLY A 277 -22.80 26.99 -3.67
CA GLY A 277 -24.17 27.42 -3.48
C GLY A 277 -24.63 28.20 -4.72
N PRO A 278 -25.91 28.09 -5.12
CA PRO A 278 -26.39 28.76 -6.33
C PRO A 278 -26.16 30.28 -6.21
N GLY A 279 -25.10 30.79 -6.87
CA GLY A 279 -24.70 32.20 -6.80
C GLY A 279 -23.19 32.46 -6.75
N GLU A 280 -22.37 31.50 -6.36
CA GLU A 280 -20.90 31.64 -6.32
C GLU A 280 -20.25 31.26 -7.67
N LYS A 281 -20.31 32.19 -8.64
CA LYS A 281 -19.49 32.08 -9.85
C LYS A 281 -18.09 32.61 -9.54
N GLY A 282 -17.19 31.75 -9.06
CA GLY A 282 -15.82 32.20 -8.79
C GLY A 282 -14.77 31.16 -8.45
N ILE A 283 -15.11 29.94 -8.04
CA ILE A 283 -14.10 28.92 -7.70
C ILE A 283 -14.58 27.55 -8.17
N GLU A 284 -14.43 27.27 -9.46
CA GLU A 284 -14.30 25.88 -9.91
C GLU A 284 -12.98 25.37 -9.32
N GLY A 285 -13.07 24.58 -8.24
CA GLY A 285 -11.92 23.92 -7.64
C GLY A 285 -11.26 22.98 -8.64
N ASP A 286 -10.31 23.50 -9.43
CA ASP A 286 -8.87 23.43 -9.20
C ASP A 286 -8.29 22.09 -8.72
N SER A 287 -9.01 20.98 -8.90
CA SER A 287 -8.43 19.66 -8.73
C SER A 287 -7.43 19.47 -9.88
N TRP A 288 -6.20 19.07 -9.57
CA TRP A 288 -5.23 18.60 -10.57
C TRP A 288 -5.65 17.25 -11.17
N GLN A 289 -6.96 17.05 -11.32
CA GLN A 289 -7.56 15.89 -11.91
C GLN A 289 -7.41 15.97 -13.42
N HIS A 290 -6.95 14.89 -14.03
CA HIS A 290 -6.64 14.83 -15.44
C HIS A 290 -7.12 13.51 -16.04
N GLY A 291 -7.51 13.55 -17.32
CA GLY A 291 -7.64 12.34 -18.12
C GLY A 291 -6.26 11.80 -18.54
N ALA A 292 -6.28 10.73 -19.34
CA ALA A 292 -5.10 10.30 -20.09
C ALA A 292 -4.95 11.14 -21.37
N GLY A 293 -3.71 11.33 -21.83
CA GLY A 293 -3.36 12.13 -23.00
C GLY A 293 -2.98 13.57 -22.66
N ASP A 294 -3.04 14.44 -23.66
CA ASP A 294 -2.70 15.85 -23.52
C ASP A 294 -3.81 16.59 -22.77
N VAL A 295 -3.48 17.10 -21.57
CA VAL A 295 -4.43 17.82 -20.72
C VAL A 295 -3.83 19.17 -20.35
N CYS A 296 -4.65 20.21 -20.49
CA CYS A 296 -4.31 21.58 -20.12
C CYS A 296 -5.18 22.02 -18.93
N PHE A 297 -4.56 22.68 -17.97
CA PHE A 297 -5.20 23.29 -16.82
C PHE A 297 -5.26 24.80 -17.02
N ASP A 298 -6.47 25.33 -17.11
CA ASP A 298 -6.73 26.76 -17.08
C ASP A 298 -6.57 27.30 -15.65
N ARG A 299 -5.79 28.36 -15.49
CA ARG A 299 -5.53 29.03 -14.22
C ARG A 299 -5.77 30.52 -14.35
N THR A 300 -6.48 31.10 -13.40
CA THR A 300 -6.69 32.55 -13.30
C THR A 300 -6.23 33.01 -11.92
N ILE A 301 -5.35 34.00 -11.90
CA ILE A 301 -4.87 34.61 -10.66
C ILE A 301 -6.00 35.49 -10.11
N ASP A 302 -6.41 35.21 -8.88
CA ASP A 302 -7.27 36.08 -8.07
C ASP A 302 -6.40 37.10 -7.31
N PRO A 303 -6.43 38.39 -7.69
CA PRO A 303 -5.62 39.44 -7.05
C PRO A 303 -6.00 39.71 -5.59
N GLU A 304 -7.23 39.38 -5.16
CA GLU A 304 -7.64 39.57 -3.77
C GLU A 304 -7.00 38.51 -2.87
N ARG A 305 -6.94 37.26 -3.36
CA ARG A 305 -6.29 36.15 -2.67
C ARG A 305 -4.76 36.21 -2.74
N TYR A 306 -4.22 36.63 -3.89
CA TYR A 306 -2.79 36.76 -4.13
C TYR A 306 -2.46 38.21 -4.50
N PRO A 307 -2.38 39.15 -3.54
CA PRO A 307 -2.11 40.55 -3.85
C PRO A 307 -0.66 40.77 -4.32
N PRO A 308 -0.39 41.78 -5.16
CA PRO A 308 0.97 42.18 -5.50
C PRO A 308 1.79 42.58 -4.27
N PHE A 309 3.09 42.31 -4.28
CA PHE A 309 3.97 42.71 -3.20
C PHE A 309 4.17 44.23 -3.20
N SER A 310 4.07 44.85 -2.01
CA SER A 310 4.32 46.29 -1.87
C SER A 310 5.78 46.62 -2.17
N LYS A 311 6.02 47.41 -3.22
CA LYS A 311 7.35 47.94 -3.51
C LYS A 311 7.62 49.07 -2.52
N SER A 312 8.41 48.80 -1.48
CA SER A 312 8.91 49.85 -0.59
C SER A 312 9.82 50.77 -1.41
N THR A 313 9.31 51.95 -1.78
CA THR A 313 10.16 53.04 -2.24
C THR A 313 10.97 53.53 -1.04
N LEU A 314 12.19 53.03 -0.91
CA LEU A 314 13.21 53.66 -0.07
C LEU A 314 13.35 55.11 -0.56
N ARG A 315 12.88 56.04 0.26
CA ARG A 315 13.14 57.48 0.11
C ARG A 315 14.48 57.83 0.73
#